data_AF-A0A2N9FRR9-F1
#
_entry.id   AF-A0A2N9FRR9-F1
#
_cell.length_a   1.000
_cell.length_b   1.000
_cell.length_c   1.000
_cell.angle_alpha   90.00
_cell.angle_beta   90.00
_cell.angle_gamma   90.00
#
_symmetry.space_group_name_H-M   'P 1'
#
loop_
_entity.id
_entity.type
_entity.pdbx_description
1 polymer ?
#
loop_
_entity_poly.entity_id
_entity_poly.type
_entity_poly.pdbx_seq_one_letter_code
_entity_poly.pdbx_strand_id
1 'polypeptide(L)'
;MMTVVVVEGIVLLTLTTTLDPLRPHPCDNGSSLCTPPSTVQYAVLYTGLALACIGSGVSNTVIVYIEDNVSWRLGFGLSAITNFIALALFLFGNRFYLHDKPQGSPFTGLVRVIVATIRKWKAKLSSNIEDYYFGHDGIAGIAPTTKKSFRFLNRAALKTEGDIGSDGLIAKPWRICTIQQVEDLKSLIRIFPLWSSSIFLGTPIGVQASLTVLQALNMDRHLGPHFQIPAGSILVISLISTSIFLTIIDRFLCPMWQKLTRRSPKPLQRIGLGHVLNILSMAISALVESKRLKIAQAHHLQDQPKSIVPMLALWLFPQLVLVGIGEAFHFPGQVALYYQEFPMSLKSTSTAMIALIIGISFYLSTALIDLVRRVHWMVTR
;
A
#
# COMPACT_ATOMS: atom_id res chain seq x y z
N MET A 1 17.80 -19.03 10.30
CA MET A 1 16.42 -19.51 10.01
C MET A 1 15.55 -18.39 9.46
N MET A 2 15.39 -17.24 10.16
CA MET A 2 14.79 -16.00 9.61
C MET A 2 15.51 -15.51 8.33
N THR A 3 16.84 -15.41 8.39
CA THR A 3 17.71 -15.08 7.25
C THR A 3 17.54 -16.08 6.12
N VAL A 4 17.52 -17.38 6.41
CA VAL A 4 17.37 -18.41 5.39
C VAL A 4 16.04 -18.24 4.65
N VAL A 5 14.91 -18.07 5.32
CA VAL A 5 13.59 -18.06 4.65
C VAL A 5 13.31 -16.75 3.89
N VAL A 6 13.64 -15.58 4.45
CA VAL A 6 13.45 -14.29 3.74
C VAL A 6 14.50 -14.10 2.66
N VAL A 7 15.77 -14.47 2.92
CA VAL A 7 16.82 -14.45 1.90
C VAL A 7 16.53 -15.52 0.85
N GLU A 8 16.05 -16.72 1.17
CA GLU A 8 15.61 -17.71 0.17
C GLU A 8 14.43 -17.18 -0.66
N GLY A 9 13.44 -16.51 -0.04
CA GLY A 9 12.36 -15.87 -0.78
C GLY A 9 12.88 -14.79 -1.74
N ILE A 10 13.75 -13.91 -1.26
CA ILE A 10 14.39 -12.86 -2.08
C ILE A 10 15.33 -13.47 -3.12
N VAL A 11 16.07 -14.53 -2.78
CA VAL A 11 16.99 -15.24 -3.67
C VAL A 11 16.21 -16.01 -4.73
N LEU A 12 15.08 -16.64 -4.41
CA LEU A 12 14.18 -17.26 -5.38
C LEU A 12 13.56 -16.22 -6.30
N LEU A 13 13.12 -15.07 -5.77
CA LEU A 13 12.65 -13.96 -6.59
C LEU A 13 13.78 -13.39 -7.47
N THR A 14 15.01 -13.34 -6.95
CA THR A 14 16.20 -12.93 -7.72
C THR A 14 16.55 -13.99 -8.76
N LEU A 15 16.44 -15.29 -8.45
CA LEU A 15 16.67 -16.40 -9.39
C LEU A 15 15.64 -16.40 -10.52
N THR A 16 14.39 -16.01 -10.25
CA THR A 16 13.38 -15.84 -11.31
C THR A 16 13.73 -14.74 -12.30
N THR A 17 14.55 -13.77 -11.91
CA THR A 17 14.99 -12.68 -12.80
C THR A 17 16.37 -12.92 -13.39
N THR A 18 17.22 -13.76 -12.80
CA THR A 18 18.60 -14.00 -13.24
C THR A 18 18.80 -15.26 -14.08
N LEU A 19 18.01 -16.34 -13.86
CA LEU A 19 18.13 -17.56 -14.64
C LEU A 19 17.29 -17.47 -15.92
N ASP A 20 17.95 -17.56 -17.08
CA ASP A 20 17.33 -17.60 -18.40
C ASP A 20 16.11 -18.54 -18.53
N PRO A 21 16.09 -19.77 -17.96
CA PRO A 21 14.91 -20.63 -18.02
C PRO A 21 13.72 -20.15 -17.15
N LEU A 22 13.97 -19.32 -16.14
CA LEU A 22 12.94 -18.79 -15.23
C LEU A 22 12.48 -17.38 -15.61
N ARG A 23 13.22 -16.69 -16.48
CA ARG A 23 12.89 -15.37 -16.98
C ARG A 23 11.74 -15.45 -18.01
N PRO A 24 10.67 -14.66 -17.86
CA PRO A 24 9.65 -14.54 -18.90
C PRO A 24 10.27 -13.97 -20.18
N HIS A 25 9.81 -14.44 -21.35
CA HIS A 25 10.26 -13.88 -22.62
C HIS A 25 9.90 -12.38 -22.72
N PRO A 26 10.81 -11.53 -23.23
CA PRO A 26 10.51 -10.12 -23.45
C PRO A 26 9.37 -9.99 -24.45
N CYS A 27 8.38 -9.14 -24.14
CA CYS A 27 7.35 -8.81 -25.12
C CYS A 27 7.91 -7.82 -26.13
N ASP A 28 7.79 -8.13 -27.43
CA ASP A 28 8.20 -7.19 -28.47
C ASP A 28 7.34 -5.92 -28.44
N ASN A 29 8.02 -4.78 -28.57
CA ASN A 29 7.39 -3.46 -28.58
C ASN A 29 6.41 -3.36 -29.76
N GLY A 30 5.11 -3.47 -29.46
CA GLY A 30 4.03 -3.22 -30.43
C GLY A 30 3.11 -4.40 -30.71
N SER A 31 3.41 -5.61 -30.23
CA SER A 31 2.48 -6.75 -30.30
C SER A 31 1.62 -6.83 -29.04
N SER A 32 0.29 -6.85 -29.19
CA SER A 32 -0.68 -7.00 -28.10
C SER A 32 -0.74 -8.42 -27.51
N LEU A 33 0.07 -9.36 -28.01
CA LEU A 33 0.15 -10.74 -27.55
C LEU A 33 1.51 -11.01 -26.88
N CYS A 34 1.57 -10.81 -25.57
CA CYS A 34 2.64 -11.39 -24.74
C CYS A 34 2.37 -12.89 -24.54
N THR A 35 3.39 -13.73 -24.70
CA THR A 35 3.29 -15.15 -24.31
C THR A 35 3.20 -15.25 -22.78
N PRO A 36 2.22 -16.01 -22.24
CA PRO A 36 2.10 -16.16 -20.80
C PRO A 36 3.28 -16.98 -20.23
N PRO A 37 3.71 -16.70 -18.98
CA PRO A 37 4.73 -17.48 -18.29
C PRO A 37 4.38 -18.97 -18.17
N SER A 38 5.40 -19.83 -18.09
CA SER A 38 5.20 -21.28 -17.93
C SER A 38 4.70 -21.65 -16.52
N THR A 39 4.12 -22.84 -16.36
CA THR A 39 3.67 -23.33 -15.05
C THR A 39 4.80 -23.39 -14.02
N VAL A 40 6.02 -23.72 -14.45
CA VAL A 40 7.21 -23.73 -13.59
C VAL A 40 7.56 -22.31 -13.12
N GLN A 41 7.52 -21.32 -14.02
CA GLN A 41 7.78 -19.92 -13.67
C GLN A 41 6.78 -19.40 -12.63
N TYR A 42 5.49 -19.69 -12.79
CA TYR A 42 4.48 -19.37 -11.78
C TYR A 42 4.72 -20.12 -10.46
N ALA A 43 5.05 -21.41 -10.52
CA ALA A 43 5.29 -22.20 -9.30
C ALA A 43 6.47 -21.66 -8.49
N VAL A 44 7.59 -21.32 -9.14
CA VAL A 44 8.75 -20.71 -8.48
C VAL A 44 8.40 -19.33 -7.90
N LEU A 45 7.70 -18.49 -8.66
CA LEU A 45 7.24 -17.18 -8.18
C LEU A 45 6.35 -17.30 -6.93
N TYR A 46 5.33 -18.16 -6.97
CA TYR A 46 4.43 -18.35 -5.82
C TYR A 46 5.14 -18.98 -4.62
N THR A 47 6.10 -19.89 -4.86
CA THR A 47 6.91 -20.46 -3.77
C THR A 47 7.78 -19.40 -3.12
N GLY A 48 8.43 -18.53 -3.89
CA GLY A 48 9.20 -17.40 -3.37
C GLY A 48 8.34 -16.42 -2.57
N LEU A 49 7.15 -16.09 -3.06
CA LEU A 49 6.18 -15.25 -2.35
C LEU A 49 5.70 -15.90 -1.03
N ALA A 50 5.42 -17.20 -1.04
CA ALA A 50 5.00 -17.93 0.16
C ALA A 50 6.11 -17.94 1.22
N LEU A 51 7.37 -18.17 0.82
CA LEU A 51 8.52 -18.10 1.72
C LEU A 51 8.69 -16.69 2.29
N ALA A 52 8.53 -15.63 1.50
CA ALA A 52 8.56 -14.26 2.00
C ALA A 52 7.48 -13.99 3.06
N CYS A 53 6.24 -14.48 2.85
CA CYS A 53 5.16 -14.38 3.83
C CYS A 53 5.47 -15.12 5.13
N ILE A 54 5.97 -16.36 5.05
CA ILE A 54 6.40 -17.16 6.22
C ILE A 54 7.51 -16.42 6.96
N GLY A 55 8.50 -15.89 6.23
CA GLY A 55 9.60 -15.12 6.78
C GLY A 55 9.13 -13.87 7.55
N SER A 56 8.12 -13.16 7.04
CA SER A 56 7.49 -12.01 7.73
C SER A 56 6.82 -12.42 9.05
N GLY A 57 6.11 -13.55 9.08
CA GLY A 57 5.52 -14.08 10.31
C GLY A 57 6.56 -14.49 11.36
N VAL A 58 7.64 -15.14 10.90
CA VAL A 58 8.79 -15.49 11.75
C VAL A 58 9.49 -14.23 12.28
N SER A 59 9.62 -13.18 11.47
CA SER A 59 10.22 -11.91 11.92
C SER A 59 9.39 -11.25 13.03
N ASN A 60 8.07 -11.15 12.86
CA ASN A 60 7.17 -10.55 13.85
C ASN A 60 7.07 -11.34 15.17
N THR A 61 7.62 -12.55 15.22
CA THR A 61 7.61 -13.41 16.41
C THR A 61 9.01 -13.58 16.99
N VAL A 62 9.95 -14.13 16.24
CA VAL A 62 11.30 -14.49 16.72
C VAL A 62 12.16 -13.26 17.00
N ILE A 63 12.18 -12.26 16.11
CA ILE A 63 12.98 -11.04 16.35
C ILE A 63 12.44 -10.28 17.55
N VAL A 64 11.13 -10.08 17.59
CA VAL A 64 10.47 -9.42 18.71
C VAL A 64 10.70 -10.20 20.02
N TYR A 65 10.73 -11.53 19.97
CA TYR A 65 11.10 -12.34 21.14
C TYR A 65 12.55 -12.10 21.59
N ILE A 66 13.50 -12.03 20.66
CA ILE A 66 14.91 -11.72 20.98
C ILE A 66 15.04 -10.32 21.58
N GLU A 67 14.31 -9.35 21.03
CA GLU A 67 14.31 -7.96 21.50
C GLU A 67 13.73 -7.85 22.92
N ASP A 68 12.59 -8.50 23.18
CA ASP A 68 11.89 -8.43 24.47
C ASP A 68 12.53 -9.29 25.57
N ASN A 69 13.10 -10.46 25.23
CA ASN A 69 13.56 -11.45 26.23
C ASN A 69 15.08 -11.61 26.32
N VAL A 70 15.84 -11.27 25.27
CA VAL A 70 17.29 -11.49 25.24
C VAL A 70 18.05 -10.16 25.27
N SER A 71 18.03 -9.41 24.18
CA SER A 71 18.54 -8.03 24.15
C SER A 71 18.17 -7.32 22.84
N TRP A 72 17.98 -6.01 22.96
CA TRP A 72 17.77 -5.11 21.82
C TRP A 72 18.98 -5.05 20.89
N ARG A 73 20.20 -5.15 21.44
CA ARG A 73 21.44 -5.14 20.64
C ARG A 73 21.51 -6.33 19.69
N LEU A 74 21.12 -7.52 20.14
CA LEU A 74 21.10 -8.72 19.29
C LEU A 74 20.01 -8.65 18.22
N GLY A 75 18.80 -8.18 18.57
CA GLY A 75 17.70 -8.00 17.60
C GLY A 75 18.07 -7.05 16.46
N PHE A 76 18.56 -5.86 16.80
CA PHE A 76 19.00 -4.89 15.79
C PHE A 76 20.27 -5.30 15.07
N GLY A 77 21.22 -5.95 15.76
CA GLY A 77 22.44 -6.47 15.15
C GLY A 77 22.14 -7.52 14.09
N LEU A 78 21.23 -8.47 14.37
CA LEU A 78 20.79 -9.49 13.43
C LEU A 78 20.10 -8.87 12.20
N SER A 79 19.27 -7.85 12.42
CA SER A 79 18.61 -7.10 11.34
C SER A 79 19.64 -6.37 10.46
N ALA A 80 20.64 -5.73 11.06
CA ALA A 80 21.69 -5.01 10.34
C ALA A 80 22.57 -5.95 9.49
N ILE A 81 23.00 -7.09 10.07
CA ILE A 81 23.77 -8.12 9.36
C ILE A 81 22.95 -8.65 8.16
N THR A 82 21.66 -8.92 8.36
CA THR A 82 20.77 -9.42 7.31
C THR A 82 20.65 -8.41 6.16
N ASN A 83 20.47 -7.12 6.47
CA ASN A 83 20.41 -6.07 5.47
C ASN A 83 21.75 -5.96 4.71
N PHE A 84 22.88 -6.06 5.40
CA PHE A 84 24.20 -6.07 4.76
C PHE A 84 24.37 -7.25 3.78
N ILE A 85 23.95 -8.46 4.17
CA ILE A 85 23.97 -9.63 3.28
C ILE A 85 23.06 -9.41 2.07
N ALA A 86 21.84 -8.91 2.28
CA ALA A 86 20.90 -8.63 1.20
C ALA A 86 21.46 -7.59 0.21
N LEU A 87 22.09 -6.52 0.72
CA LEU A 87 22.77 -5.53 -0.10
C LEU A 87 23.93 -6.13 -0.89
N ALA A 88 24.75 -6.98 -0.26
CA ALA A 88 25.84 -7.66 -0.94
C ALA A 88 25.32 -8.54 -2.10
N LEU A 89 24.29 -9.36 -1.86
CA LEU A 89 23.65 -10.18 -2.89
C LEU A 89 23.08 -9.33 -4.03
N PHE A 90 22.42 -8.21 -3.71
CA PHE A 90 21.91 -7.26 -4.70
C PHE A 90 23.03 -6.68 -5.57
N LEU A 91 24.16 -6.28 -4.97
CA LEU A 91 25.30 -5.74 -5.72
C LEU A 91 25.99 -6.82 -6.58
N PHE A 92 26.10 -8.06 -6.11
CA PHE A 92 26.61 -9.18 -6.92
C PHE A 92 25.71 -9.48 -8.12
N GLY A 93 24.40 -9.26 -7.99
CA GLY A 93 23.41 -9.43 -9.06
C GLY A 93 23.53 -8.42 -10.21
N ASN A 94 24.30 -7.34 -10.06
CA ASN A 94 24.35 -6.22 -11.01
C ASN A 94 24.62 -6.64 -12.47
N ARG A 95 25.41 -7.71 -12.67
CA ARG A 95 25.74 -8.23 -14.01
C ARG A 95 24.55 -8.82 -14.77
N PHE A 96 23.49 -9.20 -14.05
CA PHE A 96 22.29 -9.82 -14.59
C PHE A 96 21.14 -8.82 -14.77
N TYR A 97 21.29 -7.59 -14.29
CA TYR A 97 20.22 -6.59 -14.33
C TYR A 97 20.07 -5.96 -15.72
N LEU A 98 18.83 -5.93 -16.21
CA LEU A 98 18.48 -5.18 -17.41
C LEU A 98 18.37 -3.70 -17.05
N HIS A 99 19.21 -2.88 -17.67
CA HIS A 99 19.25 -1.44 -17.42
C HIS A 99 18.33 -0.74 -18.41
N ASP A 100 17.15 -0.33 -17.94
CA ASP A 100 16.24 0.49 -18.73
C ASP A 100 16.74 1.93 -18.85
N LYS A 101 16.66 2.49 -20.06
CA LYS A 101 17.01 3.89 -20.30
C LYS A 101 16.04 4.80 -19.53
N PRO A 102 16.54 5.81 -18.79
CA PRO A 102 15.68 6.69 -18.01
C PRO A 102 14.77 7.50 -18.95
N GLN A 103 13.45 7.28 -18.89
CA GLN A 103 12.46 7.98 -19.72
C GLN A 103 12.09 9.38 -19.20
N GLY A 104 12.92 9.97 -18.34
CA GLY A 104 12.62 11.22 -17.63
C GLY A 104 11.56 11.06 -16.54
N SER A 105 11.21 12.16 -15.86
CA SER A 105 10.23 12.13 -14.77
C SER A 105 8.82 12.45 -15.29
N PRO A 106 7.84 11.52 -15.15
CA PRO A 106 6.45 11.79 -15.52
C PRO A 106 5.83 12.89 -14.65
N PHE A 107 6.33 13.08 -13.41
CA PHE A 107 5.90 14.16 -12.52
C PHE A 107 6.24 15.55 -13.05
N THR A 108 7.36 15.70 -13.77
CA THR A 108 7.70 16.98 -14.42
C THR A 108 6.64 17.37 -15.45
N GLY A 109 6.08 16.40 -16.18
CA GLY A 109 4.95 16.62 -17.09
C GLY A 109 3.71 17.14 -16.37
N LEU A 110 3.35 16.54 -15.24
CA LEU A 110 2.21 16.99 -14.42
C LEU A 110 2.38 18.42 -13.90
N VAL A 111 3.57 18.74 -13.36
CA VAL A 111 3.87 20.09 -12.86
C VAL A 111 3.84 21.10 -14.00
N ARG A 112 4.38 20.75 -15.19
CA ARG A 112 4.29 21.60 -16.39
C ARG A 112 2.85 21.91 -16.76
N VAL A 113 1.93 20.94 -16.68
CA VAL A 113 0.50 21.18 -16.96
C VAL A 113 -0.09 22.22 -16.01
N ILE A 114 0.21 22.13 -14.71
CA ILE A 114 -0.24 23.11 -13.71
C ILE A 114 0.31 24.50 -14.04
N VAL A 115 1.62 24.61 -14.26
CA VAL A 115 2.31 25.88 -14.58
C VAL A 115 1.79 26.49 -15.89
N ALA A 116 1.66 25.69 -16.95
CA ALA A 116 1.16 26.14 -18.25
C ALA A 116 -0.31 26.60 -18.17
N THR A 117 -1.14 25.89 -17.38
CA THR A 117 -2.53 26.31 -17.13
C THR A 117 -2.60 27.67 -16.44
N ILE A 118 -1.77 27.90 -15.41
CA ILE A 118 -1.71 29.18 -14.69
C ILE A 118 -1.24 30.31 -15.62
N ARG A 119 -0.18 30.06 -16.41
CA ARG A 119 0.34 31.05 -17.38
C ARG A 119 -0.66 31.41 -18.47
N LYS A 120 -1.51 30.46 -18.87
CA LYS A 120 -2.58 30.64 -19.87
C LYS A 120 -3.95 30.85 -19.24
N TRP A 121 -4.04 31.24 -17.97
CA TRP A 121 -5.33 31.36 -17.27
C TRP A 121 -6.30 32.38 -17.90
N LYS A 122 -5.78 33.38 -18.62
CA LYS A 122 -6.61 34.35 -19.35
C LYS A 122 -6.94 33.93 -20.79
N ALA A 123 -6.35 32.85 -21.30
CA ALA A 123 -6.59 32.39 -22.66
C ALA A 123 -8.01 31.83 -22.81
N LYS A 124 -8.68 32.22 -23.91
CA LYS A 124 -9.98 31.67 -24.29
C LYS A 124 -9.79 30.25 -24.80
N LEU A 125 -10.65 29.36 -24.34
CA LEU A 125 -10.59 27.95 -24.72
C LEU A 125 -11.17 27.78 -26.12
N SER A 126 -10.44 27.12 -27.02
CA SER A 126 -10.95 26.83 -28.37
C SER A 126 -11.87 25.61 -28.37
N SER A 127 -12.87 25.65 -29.24
CA SER A 127 -13.72 24.51 -29.60
C SER A 127 -13.07 23.59 -30.64
N ASN A 128 -12.07 24.08 -31.37
CA ASN A 128 -11.43 23.32 -32.43
C ASN A 128 -10.33 22.42 -31.86
N ILE A 129 -10.34 21.15 -32.27
CA ILE A 129 -9.39 20.14 -31.79
C ILE A 129 -7.96 20.45 -32.29
N GLU A 130 -7.84 21.03 -33.47
CA GLU A 130 -6.56 21.34 -34.13
C GLU A 130 -5.71 22.37 -33.36
N ASP A 131 -6.36 23.19 -32.52
CA ASP A 131 -5.70 24.20 -31.71
C ASP A 131 -4.96 23.60 -30.50
N TYR A 132 -5.12 22.29 -30.25
CA TYR A 132 -4.44 21.61 -29.15
C TYR A 132 -3.21 20.82 -29.62
N TYR A 133 -2.21 20.74 -28.74
CA TYR A 133 -0.97 20.03 -29.00
C TYR A 133 -1.07 18.55 -28.59
N PHE A 134 -0.98 17.66 -29.58
CA PHE A 134 -1.05 16.21 -29.38
C PHE A 134 0.32 15.54 -29.18
N GLY A 135 1.42 16.22 -29.50
CA GLY A 135 2.76 15.62 -29.55
C GLY A 135 3.12 15.12 -30.96
N HIS A 136 4.34 14.58 -31.10
CA HIS A 136 4.90 14.13 -32.38
C HIS A 136 4.41 12.71 -32.77
N ASP A 137 4.15 11.85 -31.78
CA ASP A 137 3.56 10.52 -31.97
C ASP A 137 2.03 10.58 -31.96
N GLY A 138 1.47 11.25 -32.98
CA GLY A 138 0.04 11.37 -33.16
C GLY A 138 -0.62 10.01 -33.36
N ILE A 139 -1.04 9.34 -32.29
CA ILE A 139 -2.07 8.31 -32.39
C ILE A 139 -3.36 9.04 -32.76
N ALA A 140 -3.61 9.14 -34.07
CA ALA A 140 -4.85 9.58 -34.70
C ALA A 140 -6.01 8.59 -34.46
N GLY A 141 -6.12 8.02 -33.26
CA GLY A 141 -7.02 6.91 -32.94
C GLY A 141 -7.84 7.09 -31.66
N ILE A 142 -7.60 8.13 -30.86
CA ILE A 142 -8.48 8.48 -29.74
C ILE A 142 -8.73 9.96 -29.85
N ALA A 143 -9.84 10.36 -30.47
CA ALA A 143 -10.45 11.63 -30.15
C ALA A 143 -10.66 11.60 -28.63
N PRO A 144 -9.86 12.32 -27.81
CA PRO A 144 -10.17 12.44 -26.41
C PRO A 144 -11.35 13.39 -26.45
N THR A 145 -12.56 12.83 -26.49
CA THR A 145 -13.76 13.53 -26.07
C THR A 145 -13.33 14.28 -24.83
N THR A 146 -13.24 15.60 -24.98
CA THR A 146 -12.73 16.51 -23.97
C THR A 146 -13.64 16.31 -22.78
N LYS A 147 -13.26 15.40 -21.87
CA LYS A 147 -14.11 14.98 -20.76
C LYS A 147 -14.51 16.28 -20.06
N LYS A 148 -15.82 16.52 -19.91
CA LYS A 148 -16.37 17.81 -19.45
C LYS A 148 -15.77 18.28 -18.12
N SER A 149 -15.21 17.36 -17.33
CA SER A 149 -14.51 17.65 -16.07
C SER A 149 -13.16 18.36 -16.29
N PHE A 150 -12.93 19.44 -15.53
CA PHE A 150 -11.66 20.19 -15.48
C PHE A 150 -11.21 20.78 -16.84
N ARG A 151 -12.15 21.32 -17.63
CA ARG A 151 -11.88 21.99 -18.93
C ARG A 151 -10.83 23.08 -18.85
N PHE A 152 -10.66 23.74 -17.70
CA PHE A 152 -9.65 24.79 -17.55
C PHE A 152 -8.22 24.27 -17.73
N LEU A 153 -7.94 22.99 -17.41
CA LEU A 153 -6.61 22.37 -17.62
C LEU A 153 -6.26 22.22 -19.09
N ASN A 154 -7.24 22.21 -20.00
CA ASN A 154 -7.00 22.16 -21.45
C ASN A 154 -6.21 23.37 -21.94
N ARG A 155 -6.20 24.47 -21.18
CA ARG A 155 -5.38 25.66 -21.48
C ARG A 155 -3.89 25.33 -21.58
N ALA A 156 -3.39 24.33 -20.84
CA ALA A 156 -2.00 23.91 -20.92
C ALA A 156 -1.63 23.32 -22.29
N ALA A 157 -2.58 22.70 -22.99
CA ALA A 157 -2.36 22.09 -24.30
C ALA A 157 -2.74 22.99 -25.48
N LEU A 158 -3.29 24.18 -25.23
CA LEU A 158 -3.67 25.13 -26.28
C LEU A 158 -2.41 25.72 -26.95
N LYS A 159 -2.32 25.66 -28.27
CA LYS A 159 -1.24 26.30 -29.05
C LYS A 159 -1.41 27.82 -28.99
N THR A 160 -0.35 28.54 -28.61
CA THR A 160 -0.29 30.01 -28.73
C THR A 160 0.99 30.42 -29.45
N GLU A 161 0.99 31.61 -30.05
CA GLU A 161 2.13 32.11 -30.81
C GLU A 161 3.44 32.08 -29.99
N GLY A 162 4.50 31.56 -30.63
CA GLY A 162 5.83 31.40 -30.04
C GLY A 162 6.00 30.22 -29.06
N ASP A 163 5.01 29.32 -28.95
CA ASP A 163 5.16 28.09 -28.15
C ASP A 163 5.81 26.95 -28.94
N ILE A 164 5.57 26.91 -30.25
CA ILE A 164 6.13 25.96 -31.21
C ILE A 164 7.04 26.77 -32.15
N GLY A 165 8.29 26.33 -32.31
CA GLY A 165 9.22 26.93 -33.27
C GLY A 165 8.79 26.63 -34.72
N SER A 166 9.42 27.30 -35.69
CA SER A 166 9.24 27.01 -37.13
C SER A 166 9.43 25.53 -37.47
N ASP A 167 10.24 24.84 -36.68
CA ASP A 167 10.69 23.46 -36.91
C ASP A 167 9.74 22.42 -36.29
N GLY A 168 8.59 22.85 -35.75
CA GLY A 168 7.62 21.98 -35.07
C GLY A 168 8.04 21.55 -33.65
N LEU A 169 9.23 21.94 -33.21
CA LEU A 169 9.77 21.67 -31.87
C LEU A 169 9.19 22.63 -30.82
N ILE A 170 9.14 22.16 -29.57
CA ILE A 170 8.63 22.93 -28.44
C ILE A 170 9.66 24.01 -28.06
N ALA A 171 9.35 25.28 -28.34
CA ALA A 171 10.20 26.41 -27.97
C ALA A 171 10.10 26.74 -26.47
N LYS A 172 8.92 26.54 -25.86
CA LYS A 172 8.66 26.85 -24.44
C LYS A 172 8.04 25.67 -23.68
N PRO A 173 8.84 24.72 -23.15
CA PRO A 173 8.35 23.47 -22.55
C PRO A 173 7.50 23.64 -21.27
N TRP A 174 7.51 24.83 -20.66
CA TRP A 174 6.69 25.19 -19.48
C TRP A 174 5.45 26.03 -19.83
N ARG A 175 5.15 26.21 -21.11
CA ARG A 175 4.00 26.99 -21.60
C ARG A 175 3.07 26.15 -22.47
N ILE A 176 3.56 25.05 -23.06
CA ILE A 176 2.76 24.10 -23.84
C ILE A 176 3.01 22.67 -23.35
N CYS A 177 1.94 21.89 -23.23
CA CYS A 177 1.95 20.49 -22.81
C CYS A 177 1.16 19.65 -23.83
N THR A 178 1.38 18.33 -23.84
CA THR A 178 0.55 17.43 -24.67
C THR A 178 -0.82 17.22 -24.04
N ILE A 179 -1.84 16.92 -24.85
CA ILE A 179 -3.16 16.54 -24.33
C ILE A 179 -3.09 15.31 -23.43
N GLN A 180 -2.21 14.35 -23.73
CA GLN A 180 -2.03 13.16 -22.89
C GLN A 180 -1.61 13.56 -21.45
N GLN A 181 -0.64 14.46 -21.30
CA GLN A 181 -0.22 14.97 -19.98
C GLN A 181 -1.36 15.66 -19.23
N VAL A 182 -2.22 16.39 -19.95
CA VAL A 182 -3.39 17.05 -19.37
C VAL A 182 -4.43 16.04 -18.89
N GLU A 183 -4.74 15.01 -19.69
CA GLU A 183 -5.67 13.95 -19.32
C GLU A 183 -5.15 13.05 -18.19
N ASP A 184 -3.83 12.81 -18.14
CA ASP A 184 -3.17 12.11 -17.04
C ASP A 184 -3.38 12.87 -15.71
N LEU A 185 -3.15 14.19 -15.69
CA LEU A 185 -3.39 15.02 -14.51
C LEU A 185 -4.87 15.04 -14.10
N LYS A 186 -5.80 15.13 -15.05
CA LYS A 186 -7.24 15.08 -14.77
C LYS A 186 -7.66 13.77 -14.13
N SER A 187 -7.08 12.66 -14.60
CA SER A 187 -7.35 11.34 -14.04
C SER A 187 -6.89 11.27 -12.59
N LEU A 188 -5.70 11.78 -12.27
CA LEU A 188 -5.22 11.86 -10.88
C LEU A 188 -6.11 12.75 -9.99
N ILE A 189 -6.52 13.92 -10.46
CA ILE A 189 -7.42 14.80 -9.71
C ILE A 189 -8.76 14.10 -9.41
N ARG A 190 -9.23 13.24 -10.31
CA ARG A 190 -10.46 12.45 -10.10
C ARG A 190 -10.30 11.34 -9.06
N ILE A 191 -9.12 10.75 -8.96
CA ILE A 191 -8.81 9.70 -7.97
C ILE A 191 -8.56 10.32 -6.59
N PHE A 192 -8.09 11.57 -6.53
CA PHE A 192 -7.69 12.25 -5.29
C PHE A 192 -8.72 12.17 -4.15
N PRO A 193 -10.05 12.37 -4.36
CA PRO A 193 -11.03 12.23 -3.29
C PRO A 193 -11.16 10.80 -2.73
N LEU A 194 -11.00 9.77 -3.57
CA LEU A 194 -11.01 8.37 -3.12
C LEU A 194 -9.73 8.02 -2.37
N TRP A 195 -8.60 8.57 -2.82
CA TRP A 195 -7.32 8.40 -2.15
C TRP A 195 -7.29 9.10 -0.78
N SER A 196 -7.79 10.34 -0.69
CA SER A 196 -7.83 11.09 0.57
C SER A 196 -8.80 10.48 1.58
N SER A 197 -9.98 9.98 1.15
CA SER A 197 -10.89 9.28 2.06
C SER A 197 -10.28 7.99 2.62
N SER A 198 -9.46 7.29 1.84
CA SER A 198 -8.73 6.10 2.29
C SER A 198 -7.73 6.40 3.41
N ILE A 199 -7.16 7.62 3.45
CA ILE A 199 -6.30 8.06 4.56
C ILE A 199 -7.08 8.09 5.87
N PHE A 200 -8.26 8.72 5.87
CA PHE A 200 -9.11 8.79 7.06
C PHE A 200 -9.58 7.41 7.51
N LEU A 201 -9.92 6.53 6.56
CA LEU A 201 -10.31 5.14 6.86
C LEU A 201 -9.14 4.28 7.34
N GLY A 202 -7.90 4.64 7.01
CA GLY A 202 -6.69 3.98 7.51
C GLY A 202 -6.26 4.43 8.91
N THR A 203 -6.62 5.65 9.33
CA THR A 203 -6.25 6.20 10.65
C THR A 203 -6.66 5.31 11.83
N PRO A 204 -7.91 4.78 11.91
CA PRO A 204 -8.31 3.88 12.98
C PRO A 204 -7.44 2.61 13.06
N ILE A 205 -6.96 2.10 11.92
CA ILE A 205 -6.09 0.91 11.87
C ILE A 205 -4.77 1.19 12.59
N GLY A 206 -4.15 2.35 12.31
CA GLY A 206 -2.92 2.78 12.99
C GLY A 206 -3.11 3.00 14.49
N VAL A 207 -4.24 3.58 14.90
CA VAL A 207 -4.62 3.73 16.32
C VAL A 207 -4.75 2.36 16.97
N GLN A 208 -5.49 1.44 16.33
CA GLN A 208 -5.74 0.11 16.87
C GLN A 208 -4.46 -0.70 16.99
N ALA A 209 -3.57 -0.65 15.99
CA ALA A 209 -2.28 -1.35 16.03
C ALA A 209 -1.43 -0.89 17.24
N SER A 210 -1.37 0.42 17.48
CA SER A 210 -0.63 1.00 18.61
C SER A 210 -1.26 0.61 19.96
N LEU A 211 -2.58 0.81 20.10
CA LEU A 211 -3.28 0.54 21.36
C LEU A 211 -3.30 -0.94 21.71
N THR A 212 -3.41 -1.84 20.73
CA THR A 212 -3.42 -3.29 20.98
C THR A 212 -2.13 -3.76 21.65
N VAL A 213 -0.97 -3.24 21.22
CA VAL A 213 0.33 -3.57 21.86
C VAL A 213 0.36 -3.03 23.29
N LEU A 214 -0.17 -1.83 23.54
CA LEU A 214 -0.28 -1.27 24.89
C LEU A 214 -1.24 -2.06 25.79
N GLN A 215 -2.34 -2.58 25.24
CA GLN A 215 -3.25 -3.47 25.95
C GLN A 215 -2.54 -4.77 26.32
N ALA A 216 -1.86 -5.38 25.36
CA ALA A 216 -1.09 -6.61 25.53
C ALA A 216 -0.03 -6.49 26.65
N LEU A 217 0.64 -5.35 26.76
CA LEU A 217 1.62 -5.10 27.82
C LEU A 217 1.01 -5.16 29.23
N ASN A 218 -0.27 -4.86 29.38
CA ASN A 218 -1.00 -4.83 30.65
C ASN A 218 -1.90 -6.06 30.86
N MET A 219 -1.76 -7.09 30.04
CA MET A 219 -2.53 -8.34 30.08
C MET A 219 -1.62 -9.53 30.35
N ASP A 220 -2.20 -10.63 30.82
CA ASP A 220 -1.46 -11.86 31.01
C ASP A 220 -1.16 -12.51 29.64
N ARG A 221 0.13 -12.59 29.30
CA ARG A 221 0.64 -13.11 28.01
C ARG A 221 1.21 -14.53 28.12
N HIS A 222 1.01 -15.21 29.24
CA HIS A 222 1.52 -16.57 29.41
C HIS A 222 0.70 -17.58 28.59
N LEU A 223 1.40 -18.39 27.80
CA LEU A 223 0.89 -19.60 27.15
C LEU A 223 1.49 -20.79 27.91
N GLY A 224 0.79 -21.20 28.97
CA GLY A 224 1.30 -22.21 29.89
C GLY A 224 2.37 -21.65 30.85
N PRO A 225 3.10 -22.53 31.57
CA PRO A 225 3.93 -22.12 32.70
C PRO A 225 5.30 -21.52 32.33
N HIS A 226 5.79 -21.73 31.11
CA HIS A 226 7.19 -21.41 30.75
C HIS A 226 7.34 -20.43 29.59
N PHE A 227 6.25 -20.06 28.91
CA PHE A 227 6.32 -19.24 27.72
C PHE A 227 5.42 -18.02 27.84
N GLN A 228 6.01 -16.83 27.66
CA GLN A 228 5.31 -15.57 27.62
C GLN A 228 5.44 -14.97 26.22
N ILE A 229 4.31 -14.69 25.56
CA ILE A 229 4.31 -14.09 24.23
C ILE A 229 4.81 -12.66 24.33
N PRO A 230 5.79 -12.21 23.51
CA PRO A 230 6.17 -10.79 23.41
C PRO A 230 4.96 -9.92 23.04
N ALA A 231 4.79 -8.76 23.67
CA ALA A 231 3.59 -7.96 23.46
C ALA A 231 3.48 -7.46 22.01
N GLY A 232 4.62 -7.10 21.40
CA GLY A 232 4.67 -6.70 19.99
C GLY A 232 4.30 -7.82 19.01
N SER A 233 4.51 -9.09 19.38
CA SER A 233 4.23 -10.23 18.50
C SER A 233 2.76 -10.55 18.37
N ILE A 234 1.88 -9.99 19.20
CA ILE A 234 0.44 -10.26 19.14
C ILE A 234 -0.16 -9.82 17.77
N LEU A 235 0.44 -8.85 17.09
CA LEU A 235 0.00 -8.41 15.75
C LEU A 235 0.18 -9.50 14.67
N VAL A 236 0.99 -10.54 14.91
CA VAL A 236 1.14 -11.67 13.98
C VAL A 236 -0.19 -12.39 13.72
N ILE A 237 -1.13 -12.32 14.67
CA ILE A 237 -2.47 -12.89 14.51
C ILE A 237 -3.23 -12.24 13.36
N SER A 238 -3.07 -10.92 13.17
CA SER A 238 -3.64 -10.22 12.01
C SER A 238 -3.02 -10.75 10.71
N LEU A 239 -1.70 -10.87 10.65
CA LEU A 239 -0.98 -11.38 9.47
C LEU A 239 -1.40 -12.81 9.09
N ILE A 240 -1.55 -13.71 10.07
CA ILE A 240 -2.02 -15.08 9.87
C ILE A 240 -3.46 -15.06 9.36
N SER A 241 -4.33 -14.27 9.98
CA SER A 241 -5.72 -14.10 9.54
C SER A 241 -5.80 -13.59 8.10
N THR A 242 -5.05 -12.53 7.76
CA THR A 242 -4.97 -11.96 6.40
C THR A 242 -4.55 -13.02 5.39
N SER A 243 -3.54 -13.83 5.69
CA SER A 243 -3.05 -14.88 4.79
C SER A 243 -4.09 -15.97 4.53
N ILE A 244 -4.77 -16.44 5.59
CA ILE A 244 -5.84 -17.44 5.49
C ILE A 244 -7.02 -16.88 4.69
N PHE A 245 -7.51 -15.70 5.06
CA PHE A 245 -8.68 -15.12 4.43
C PHE A 245 -8.42 -14.63 3.01
N LEU A 246 -7.21 -14.18 2.68
CA LEU A 246 -6.85 -13.88 1.28
C LEU A 246 -6.99 -15.12 0.41
N THR A 247 -6.47 -16.26 0.87
CA THR A 247 -6.61 -17.55 0.18
C THR A 247 -8.08 -17.94 0.02
N ILE A 248 -8.89 -17.77 1.08
CA ILE A 248 -10.33 -18.05 1.04
C ILE A 248 -11.05 -17.13 0.05
N ILE A 249 -10.70 -15.84 0.05
CA ILE A 249 -11.30 -14.83 -0.83
C ILE A 249 -11.04 -15.18 -2.29
N ASP A 250 -9.78 -15.40 -2.64
CA ASP A 250 -9.39 -15.60 -4.03
C ASP A 250 -9.79 -16.99 -4.56
N ARG A 251 -9.72 -18.04 -3.72
CA ARG A 251 -10.01 -19.41 -4.15
C ARG A 251 -11.48 -19.78 -4.08
N PHE A 252 -12.24 -19.20 -3.14
CA PHE A 252 -13.62 -19.61 -2.89
C PHE A 252 -14.62 -18.46 -3.06
N LEU A 253 -14.46 -17.34 -2.33
CA LEU A 253 -15.48 -16.27 -2.34
C LEU A 253 -15.61 -15.59 -3.70
N CYS A 254 -14.50 -15.20 -4.34
CA CYS A 254 -14.50 -14.55 -5.64
C CYS A 254 -15.08 -15.47 -6.75
N PRO A 255 -14.63 -16.73 -6.91
CA PRO A 255 -15.23 -17.64 -7.89
C PRO A 255 -16.71 -17.95 -7.63
N MET A 256 -17.09 -18.13 -6.36
CA MET A 256 -18.49 -18.35 -5.98
C MET A 256 -19.35 -17.13 -6.30
N TRP A 257 -18.87 -15.93 -5.98
CA TRP A 257 -19.55 -14.67 -6.29
C TRP A 257 -19.74 -14.51 -7.80
N GLN A 258 -18.71 -14.82 -8.58
CA GLN A 258 -18.78 -14.79 -10.04
C GLN A 258 -19.76 -15.83 -10.59
N LYS A 259 -19.82 -17.03 -10.00
CA LYS A 259 -20.80 -18.06 -10.38
C LYS A 259 -22.24 -17.63 -10.07
N LEU A 260 -22.47 -16.99 -8.92
CA LEU A 260 -23.79 -16.57 -8.45
C LEU A 260 -24.29 -15.31 -9.16
N THR A 261 -23.47 -14.27 -9.22
CA THR A 261 -23.87 -12.94 -9.74
C THR A 261 -23.50 -12.72 -11.20
N ARG A 262 -22.76 -13.66 -11.82
CA ARG A 262 -22.20 -13.55 -13.18
C ARG A 262 -21.29 -12.32 -13.38
N ARG A 263 -20.85 -11.68 -12.29
CA ARG A 263 -20.00 -10.48 -12.30
C ARG A 263 -18.89 -10.62 -11.26
N SER A 264 -17.71 -10.05 -11.53
CA SER A 264 -16.63 -9.97 -10.55
C SER A 264 -16.94 -8.92 -9.48
N PRO A 265 -16.56 -9.12 -8.21
CA PRO A 265 -16.73 -8.11 -7.16
C PRO A 265 -16.03 -6.80 -7.54
N LYS A 266 -16.72 -5.66 -7.45
CA LYS A 266 -16.10 -4.38 -7.79
C LYS A 266 -15.00 -4.03 -6.78
N PRO A 267 -13.85 -3.46 -7.19
CA PRO A 267 -12.78 -3.07 -6.27
C PRO A 267 -13.28 -2.18 -5.12
N LEU A 268 -14.11 -1.17 -5.42
CA LEU A 268 -14.71 -0.29 -4.40
C LEU A 268 -15.56 -1.03 -3.35
N GLN A 269 -16.26 -2.10 -3.75
CA GLN A 269 -17.07 -2.89 -2.81
C GLN A 269 -16.17 -3.68 -1.86
N ARG A 270 -15.07 -4.25 -2.37
CA ARG A 270 -14.07 -4.93 -1.54
C ARG A 270 -13.41 -3.96 -0.55
N ILE A 271 -13.04 -2.77 -1.00
CA ILE A 271 -12.47 -1.71 -0.15
C ILE A 271 -13.45 -1.34 0.96
N GLY A 272 -14.70 -1.04 0.62
CA GLY A 272 -15.73 -0.68 1.59
C GLY A 272 -15.98 -1.78 2.62
N LEU A 273 -16.10 -3.05 2.18
CA LEU A 273 -16.31 -4.18 3.07
C LEU A 273 -15.16 -4.35 4.07
N GLY A 274 -13.91 -4.24 3.62
CA GLY A 274 -12.75 -4.35 4.50
C GLY A 274 -12.72 -3.26 5.57
N HIS A 275 -13.07 -2.01 5.23
CA HIS A 275 -13.15 -0.94 6.22
C HIS A 275 -14.31 -1.10 7.20
N VAL A 276 -15.46 -1.63 6.77
CA VAL A 276 -16.58 -1.96 7.69
C VAL A 276 -16.14 -3.00 8.73
N LEU A 277 -15.38 -4.03 8.31
CA LEU A 277 -14.83 -5.03 9.22
C LEU A 277 -13.83 -4.42 10.21
N ASN A 278 -13.00 -3.47 9.77
CA ASN A 278 -12.10 -2.74 10.66
C ASN A 278 -12.85 -1.87 11.69
N ILE A 279 -13.97 -1.24 11.31
CA ILE A 279 -14.82 -0.51 12.26
C ILE A 279 -15.40 -1.46 13.31
N LEU A 280 -15.90 -2.62 12.89
CA LEU A 280 -16.40 -3.64 13.80
C LEU A 280 -15.28 -4.17 14.72
N SER A 281 -14.06 -4.32 14.20
CA SER A 281 -12.88 -4.69 14.98
C SER A 281 -12.57 -3.66 16.07
N MET A 282 -12.62 -2.37 15.74
CA MET A 282 -12.43 -1.30 16.71
C MET A 282 -13.51 -1.34 17.81
N ALA A 283 -14.77 -1.63 17.45
CA ALA A 283 -15.84 -1.79 18.43
C ALA A 283 -15.58 -2.97 19.38
N ILE A 284 -15.13 -4.12 18.85
CA ILE A 284 -14.72 -5.28 19.67
C ILE A 284 -13.56 -4.90 20.59
N SER A 285 -12.56 -4.19 20.08
CA SER A 285 -11.41 -3.71 20.86
C SER A 285 -11.84 -2.82 22.04
N ALA A 286 -12.83 -1.94 21.82
CA ALA A 286 -13.38 -1.10 22.87
C ALA A 286 -14.14 -1.91 23.95
N LEU A 287 -14.88 -2.95 23.54
CA LEU A 287 -15.56 -3.85 24.48
C LEU A 287 -14.57 -4.67 25.31
N VAL A 288 -13.51 -5.18 24.68
CA VAL A 288 -12.41 -5.90 25.35
C VAL A 288 -11.73 -4.98 26.36
N GLU A 289 -11.46 -3.73 25.99
CA GLU A 289 -10.87 -2.75 26.90
C GLU A 289 -11.79 -2.41 28.08
N SER A 290 -13.08 -2.20 27.81
CA SER A 290 -14.07 -1.96 28.86
C SER A 290 -14.10 -3.10 29.88
N LYS A 291 -14.02 -4.35 29.40
CA LYS A 291 -13.92 -5.52 30.28
C LYS A 291 -12.62 -5.54 31.08
N ARG A 292 -11.48 -5.29 30.43
CA ARG A 292 -10.16 -5.24 31.08
C ARG A 292 -10.13 -4.20 32.20
N LEU A 293 -10.67 -3.00 31.95
CA LEU A 293 -10.75 -1.93 32.94
C LEU A 293 -11.63 -2.28 34.13
N LYS A 294 -12.78 -2.94 33.92
CA LYS A 294 -13.64 -3.43 35.00
C LYS A 294 -12.93 -4.45 35.88
N ILE A 295 -12.15 -5.36 35.29
CA ILE A 295 -11.34 -6.34 36.04
C ILE A 295 -10.25 -5.61 36.83
N ALA A 296 -9.54 -4.65 36.22
CA ALA A 296 -8.53 -3.86 36.90
C ALA A 296 -9.09 -3.09 38.11
N GLN A 297 -10.30 -2.53 37.99
CA GLN A 297 -11.02 -1.87 39.09
C GLN A 297 -11.38 -2.84 40.22
N ALA A 298 -11.94 -4.00 39.87
CA ALA A 298 -12.34 -5.03 40.85
C ALA A 298 -11.16 -5.57 41.66
N HIS A 299 -9.95 -5.57 41.08
CA HIS A 299 -8.71 -5.98 41.75
C HIS A 299 -7.91 -4.81 42.35
N HIS A 300 -8.43 -3.58 42.34
CA HIS A 300 -7.75 -2.38 42.83
C HIS A 300 -6.37 -2.12 42.20
N LEU A 301 -6.22 -2.46 40.92
CA LEU A 301 -4.96 -2.35 40.18
C LEU A 301 -4.80 -1.02 39.43
N GLN A 302 -5.74 -0.06 39.55
CA GLN A 302 -5.72 1.18 38.75
C GLN A 302 -4.54 2.10 39.06
N ASP A 303 -4.11 2.17 40.32
CA ASP A 303 -3.06 3.10 40.77
C ASP A 303 -1.66 2.45 40.84
N GLN A 304 -1.55 1.18 40.46
CA GLN A 304 -0.28 0.45 40.50
C GLN A 304 0.45 0.51 39.16
N PRO A 305 1.58 1.25 39.05
CA PRO A 305 2.33 1.30 37.81
C PRO A 305 2.87 -0.10 37.46
N LYS A 306 2.62 -0.54 36.21
CA LYS A 306 3.00 -1.87 35.66
C LYS A 306 2.22 -3.07 36.22
N SER A 307 1.03 -2.88 36.79
CA SER A 307 0.19 -4.01 37.19
C SER A 307 -0.29 -4.80 35.96
N ILE A 308 -0.10 -6.12 35.99
CA ILE A 308 -0.67 -7.03 34.99
C ILE A 308 -2.09 -7.36 35.41
N VAL A 309 -3.07 -7.07 34.55
CA VAL A 309 -4.46 -7.45 34.79
C VAL A 309 -4.59 -8.96 34.57
N PRO A 310 -5.26 -9.71 35.47
CA PRO A 310 -5.46 -11.16 35.35
C PRO A 310 -6.50 -11.48 34.26
N MET A 311 -6.18 -11.12 33.02
CA MET A 311 -6.97 -11.31 31.82
C MET A 311 -6.02 -11.75 30.71
N LEU A 312 -6.27 -12.94 30.17
CA LEU A 312 -5.45 -13.51 29.11
C LEU A 312 -5.45 -12.63 27.85
N ALA A 313 -4.27 -12.44 27.27
CA ALA A 313 -4.07 -11.70 26.03
C ALA A 313 -4.79 -12.32 24.82
N LEU A 314 -5.24 -13.58 24.92
CA LEU A 314 -6.09 -14.23 23.90
C LEU A 314 -7.40 -13.47 23.64
N TRP A 315 -7.89 -12.69 24.61
CA TRP A 315 -9.03 -11.79 24.40
C TRP A 315 -8.77 -10.71 23.34
N LEU A 316 -7.51 -10.51 22.92
CA LEU A 316 -7.17 -9.60 21.82
C LEU A 316 -7.34 -10.22 20.43
N PHE A 317 -7.47 -11.56 20.35
CA PHE A 317 -7.50 -12.25 19.07
C PHE A 317 -8.75 -11.94 18.23
N PRO A 318 -9.97 -11.82 18.79
CA PRO A 318 -11.17 -11.55 17.99
C PRO A 318 -11.05 -10.27 17.15
N GLN A 319 -10.56 -9.16 17.74
CA GLN A 319 -10.35 -7.94 16.97
C GLN A 319 -9.23 -8.10 15.94
N LEU A 320 -8.12 -8.78 16.27
CA LEU A 320 -6.99 -8.97 15.35
C LEU A 320 -7.33 -9.86 14.16
N VAL A 321 -8.08 -10.93 14.39
CA VAL A 321 -8.60 -11.79 13.32
C VAL A 321 -9.48 -10.95 12.41
N LEU A 322 -10.36 -10.12 12.97
CA LEU A 322 -11.26 -9.28 12.18
C LEU A 322 -10.53 -8.18 11.40
N VAL A 323 -9.47 -7.58 11.98
CA VAL A 323 -8.55 -6.69 11.23
C VAL A 323 -7.96 -7.44 10.04
N GLY A 324 -7.42 -8.64 10.25
CA GLY A 324 -6.80 -9.40 9.17
C GLY A 324 -7.78 -9.81 8.06
N ILE A 325 -9.04 -10.14 8.40
CA ILE A 325 -10.10 -10.33 7.39
C ILE A 325 -10.30 -9.02 6.60
N GLY A 326 -10.40 -7.89 7.31
CA GLY A 326 -10.53 -6.56 6.71
C GLY A 326 -9.39 -6.24 5.75
N GLU A 327 -8.15 -6.50 6.13
CA GLU A 327 -6.93 -6.36 5.33
C GLU A 327 -6.98 -7.19 4.04
N ALA A 328 -7.40 -8.45 4.13
CA ALA A 328 -7.54 -9.33 2.96
C ALA A 328 -8.56 -8.82 1.93
N PHE A 329 -9.55 -8.02 2.36
CA PHE A 329 -10.49 -7.37 1.46
C PHE A 329 -9.98 -6.05 0.88
N HIS A 330 -9.57 -5.11 1.72
CA HIS A 330 -9.34 -3.73 1.27
C HIS A 330 -7.97 -3.53 0.61
N PHE A 331 -6.89 -4.18 1.04
CA PHE A 331 -5.58 -3.98 0.42
C PHE A 331 -5.54 -4.43 -1.05
N PRO A 332 -5.95 -5.66 -1.42
CA PRO A 332 -6.00 -6.04 -2.83
C PRO A 332 -7.00 -5.20 -3.63
N GLY A 333 -8.10 -4.78 -2.99
CA GLY A 333 -9.09 -3.88 -3.60
C GLY A 333 -8.49 -2.51 -3.96
N GLN A 334 -7.70 -1.92 -3.07
CA GLN A 334 -6.98 -0.66 -3.29
C GLN A 334 -5.95 -0.80 -4.41
N VAL A 335 -5.14 -1.86 -4.39
CA VAL A 335 -4.15 -2.15 -5.46
C VAL A 335 -4.86 -2.22 -6.82
N ALA A 336 -5.94 -3.00 -6.90
CA ALA A 336 -6.69 -3.16 -8.14
C ALA A 336 -7.30 -1.85 -8.63
N LEU A 337 -7.88 -1.05 -7.73
CA LEU A 337 -8.49 0.23 -8.08
C LEU A 337 -7.45 1.22 -8.60
N TYR A 338 -6.34 1.42 -7.86
CA TYR A 338 -5.31 2.36 -8.30
C TYR A 338 -4.64 1.91 -9.59
N TYR A 339 -4.39 0.61 -9.75
CA TYR A 339 -3.80 0.09 -10.98
C TYR A 339 -4.72 0.27 -12.21
N GLN A 340 -6.04 0.21 -12.02
CA GLN A 340 -7.03 0.40 -13.10
C GLN A 340 -7.26 1.86 -13.46
N GLU A 341 -7.25 2.75 -12.47
CA GLU A 341 -7.60 4.17 -12.65
C GLU A 341 -6.37 5.05 -12.99
N PHE A 342 -5.15 4.62 -12.63
CA PHE A 342 -3.94 5.39 -12.91
C PHE A 342 -3.65 5.49 -14.42
N PRO A 343 -3.17 6.65 -14.89
CA PRO A 343 -2.76 6.80 -16.28
C PRO A 343 -1.55 5.90 -16.58
N MET A 344 -1.44 5.45 -17.83
CA MET A 344 -0.40 4.51 -18.27
C MET A 344 1.02 5.02 -17.96
N SER A 345 1.26 6.32 -18.12
CA SER A 345 2.54 6.98 -17.84
C SER A 345 2.98 6.91 -16.37
N LEU A 346 2.05 6.70 -15.45
CA LEU A 346 2.29 6.65 -13.99
C LEU A 346 1.86 5.32 -13.38
N LYS A 347 1.53 4.32 -14.20
CA LYS A 347 0.96 3.07 -13.71
C LYS A 347 1.88 2.32 -12.76
N SER A 348 3.20 2.37 -12.99
CA SER A 348 4.21 1.80 -12.09
C SER A 348 4.22 2.44 -10.69
N THR A 349 3.76 3.69 -10.57
CA THR A 349 3.70 4.42 -9.30
C THR A 349 2.41 4.16 -8.51
N SER A 350 1.45 3.42 -9.07
CA SER A 350 0.15 3.20 -8.42
C SER A 350 0.27 2.44 -7.09
N THR A 351 1.23 1.53 -6.97
CA THR A 351 1.50 0.77 -5.73
C THR A 351 2.07 1.65 -4.63
N ALA A 352 2.85 2.69 -4.97
CA ALA A 352 3.38 3.66 -4.01
C ALA A 352 2.26 4.46 -3.31
N MET A 353 1.08 4.61 -3.94
CA MET A 353 -0.04 5.31 -3.33
C MET A 353 -0.55 4.64 -2.06
N ILE A 354 -0.49 3.31 -1.98
CA ILE A 354 -0.91 2.56 -0.79
C ILE A 354 0.08 2.78 0.34
N ALA A 355 1.38 2.75 0.05
CA ALA A 355 2.41 3.06 1.03
C ALA A 355 2.26 4.50 1.58
N LEU A 356 1.93 5.47 0.71
CA LEU A 356 1.63 6.83 1.14
C LEU A 356 0.38 6.92 2.02
N ILE A 357 -0.70 6.19 1.68
CA ILE A 357 -1.90 6.12 2.53
C ILE A 357 -1.52 5.59 3.91
N ILE A 358 -0.85 4.43 3.98
CA ILE A 358 -0.43 3.82 5.25
C ILE A 358 0.42 4.81 6.05
N GLY A 359 1.44 5.42 5.43
CA GLY A 359 2.32 6.37 6.09
C GLY A 359 1.57 7.58 6.67
N ILE A 360 0.75 8.26 5.85
CA ILE A 360 -0.02 9.44 6.28
C ILE A 360 -1.05 9.06 7.35
N SER A 361 -1.76 7.94 7.19
CA SER A 361 -2.71 7.42 8.17
C SER A 361 -2.06 7.13 9.52
N PHE A 362 -0.84 6.58 9.53
CA PHE A 362 -0.11 6.29 10.76
C PHE A 362 0.35 7.57 11.45
N TYR A 363 0.88 8.55 10.73
CA TYR A 363 1.17 9.87 11.31
C TYR A 363 -0.08 10.54 11.89
N LEU A 364 -1.20 10.49 11.16
CA LEU A 364 -2.48 11.03 11.63
C LEU A 364 -2.99 10.28 12.87
N SER A 365 -2.74 8.97 12.96
CA SER A 365 -3.10 8.16 14.13
C SER A 365 -2.32 8.59 15.38
N THR A 366 -1.03 8.87 15.25
CA THR A 366 -0.19 9.38 16.34
C THR A 366 -0.67 10.77 16.77
N ALA A 367 -0.95 11.66 15.81
CA ALA A 367 -1.48 12.99 16.09
C ALA A 367 -2.84 12.92 16.83
N LEU A 368 -3.71 11.99 16.45
CA LEU A 368 -5.00 11.78 17.11
C LEU A 368 -4.84 11.27 18.54
N ILE A 369 -3.98 10.27 18.77
CA ILE A 369 -3.69 9.75 20.12
C ILE A 369 -3.13 10.86 21.02
N ASP A 370 -2.20 11.66 20.51
CA ASP A 370 -1.60 12.76 21.25
C ASP A 370 -2.61 13.87 21.58
N LEU A 371 -3.47 14.24 20.61
CA LEU A 371 -4.57 15.19 20.84
C LEU A 371 -5.50 14.71 21.96
N VAL A 372 -5.94 13.45 21.91
CA VAL A 372 -6.82 12.88 22.95
C VAL A 372 -6.13 12.88 24.31
N ARG A 373 -4.83 12.56 24.37
CA ARG A 373 -4.06 12.59 25.62
C ARG A 373 -3.98 14.00 26.21
N ARG A 374 -3.71 15.01 25.39
CA ARG A 374 -3.66 16.42 25.83
C ARG A 374 -5.02 16.89 26.34
N VAL A 375 -6.09 16.60 25.62
CA VAL A 375 -7.46 16.97 26.02
C VAL A 375 -7.84 16.30 27.33
N HIS A 376 -7.57 15.01 27.48
CA HIS A 376 -7.85 14.29 28.72
C HIS A 376 -7.09 14.89 29.91
N TRP A 377 -5.80 15.18 29.74
CA TRP A 377 -4.98 15.81 30.77
C TRP A 377 -5.48 17.21 31.17
N MET A 378 -6.02 17.99 30.23
CA MET A 378 -6.62 19.29 30.53
C MET A 378 -7.95 19.19 31.28
N VAL A 379 -8.70 18.10 31.11
CA VAL A 379 -10.01 17.89 31.74
C VAL A 379 -9.89 17.27 33.14
N THR A 380 -8.84 16.50 33.41
CA THR A 380 -8.59 15.85 34.71
C THR A 380 -7.74 16.67 35.67
N ARG A 381 -7.34 17.88 35.27
CA ARG A 381 -6.65 18.87 36.10
C ARG A 381 -7.60 19.97 36.51
#